data_AF-A0A484XUJ5-F1
#
_entry.id   AF-A0A484XUJ5-F1
#
_cell.length_a   1.000
_cell.length_b   1.000
_cell.length_c   1.000
_cell.angle_alpha   90.00
_cell.angle_beta   90.00
_cell.angle_gamma   90.00
#
_symmetry.space_group_name_H-M   'P 1'
#
loop_
_entity.id
_entity.type
_entity.pdbx_description
1 polymer ?
#
loop_
_entity_poly.entity_id
_entity_poly.type
_entity_poly.pdbx_seq_one_letter_code
_entity_poly.pdbx_strand_id
1 'polypeptide(L)' 'MINRVKGWLLAATVLLCAQAGAANLSDIQVSNGDSQARITFSFMGDPEYAFSQIDSHSVALDIKTNRRDPGAAAAV' A
#
# COMPACT_ATOMS: atom_id res chain seq x y z
N MET A 1 -1.79 -31.34 -27.03
CA MET A 1 -0.92 -30.28 -26.49
C MET A 1 -1.68 -29.01 -26.11
N ILE A 2 -2.69 -28.60 -26.88
CA ILE A 2 -3.41 -27.31 -26.72
C ILE A 2 -4.13 -27.12 -25.37
N ASN A 3 -4.63 -28.20 -24.75
CA ASN A 3 -5.31 -28.12 -23.45
C ASN A 3 -4.36 -27.77 -22.28
N ARG A 4 -3.06 -28.09 -22.41
CA ARG A 4 -2.04 -27.75 -21.42
C ARG A 4 -1.70 -26.26 -21.48
N VAL A 5 -1.62 -25.70 -22.70
CA VAL A 5 -1.36 -24.27 -22.94
C VAL A 5 -2.51 -23.39 -22.45
N LYS A 6 -3.77 -23.81 -22.69
CA LYS A 6 -4.96 -23.12 -22.15
C LYS A 6 -4.99 -23.08 -20.63
N GLY A 7 -4.62 -24.19 -19.97
CA GLY A 7 -4.54 -24.24 -18.51
C GLY A 7 -3.46 -23.30 -17.95
N TRP A 8 -2.30 -23.24 -18.60
CA TRP A 8 -1.22 -22.32 -18.23
C TRP A 8 -1.59 -20.85 -18.45
N LEU A 9 -2.32 -20.55 -19.53
CA LEU A 9 -2.80 -19.19 -19.81
C LEU A 9 -3.79 -18.72 -18.74
N LEU A 10 -4.74 -19.57 -18.35
CA LEU A 10 -5.70 -19.24 -17.28
C LEU A 10 -5.01 -19.06 -15.93
N ALA A 11 -4.06 -19.92 -15.59
CA ALA A 11 -3.28 -19.79 -14.35
C ALA A 11 -2.47 -18.48 -14.33
N ALA A 12 -1.85 -18.11 -15.46
CA ALA A 12 -1.13 -16.84 -15.59
C ALA A 12 -2.05 -15.63 -15.45
N THR A 13 -3.26 -15.67 -16.03
CA THR A 13 -4.25 -14.59 -15.88
C THR A 13 -4.72 -14.44 -14.43
N VAL A 14 -4.98 -15.53 -13.72
CA VAL A 14 -5.38 -15.48 -12.31
C VAL A 14 -4.25 -14.94 -11.42
N LEU A 15 -3.00 -15.32 -11.69
CA LEU A 15 -1.82 -14.78 -11.01
C LEU A 15 -1.66 -13.27 -11.21
N LEU A 16 -1.99 -12.74 -12.40
CA LEU A 16 -1.93 -11.31 -12.69
C LEU A 16 -3.03 -10.51 -11.96
N CYS A 17 -4.15 -11.14 -11.62
CA CYS A 17 -5.22 -10.52 -10.83
C CYS A 17 -4.92 -10.46 -9.33
N ALA A 18 -3.93 -11.21 -8.84
CA ALA A 18 -3.46 -11.17 -7.46
C ALA A 18 -2.51 -9.98 -7.21
N GLN A 19 -2.79 -8.81 -7.80
CA GLN A 19 -2.10 -7.58 -7.43
C GLN A 19 -2.36 -7.33 -5.94
N ALA A 20 -1.34 -7.60 -5.12
CA ALA A 20 -1.29 -7.20 -3.73
C ALA A 20 -1.47 -5.68 -3.68
N GLY A 21 -2.70 -5.23 -3.41
CA GLY A 21 -3.04 -3.83 -3.33
C GLY A 21 -2.54 -3.29 -2.00
N ALA A 22 -1.34 -2.73 -1.95
CA ALA A 22 -1.09 -1.73 -0.93
C ALA A 22 -1.67 -0.43 -1.42
N ALA A 23 -2.22 0.30 -0.46
CA ALA A 23 -2.57 1.68 -0.66
C ALA A 23 -1.43 2.48 -1.26
N ASN A 24 -1.74 3.21 -2.33
CA ASN A 24 -0.88 4.25 -2.85
C ASN A 24 -1.38 5.61 -2.36
N LEU A 25 -0.48 6.44 -1.84
CA LEU A 25 -0.81 7.77 -1.35
C LEU A 25 -1.15 8.67 -2.54
N SER A 26 -2.38 9.17 -2.59
CA SER A 26 -2.86 10.01 -3.69
C SER A 26 -2.87 11.49 -3.36
N ASP A 27 -3.09 11.84 -2.09
CA ASP A 27 -3.20 13.23 -1.68
C ASP A 27 -2.86 13.41 -0.20
N ILE A 28 -2.36 14.60 0.16
CA ILE A 28 -2.11 15.01 1.55
C ILE A 28 -2.71 16.40 1.74
N GLN A 29 -3.67 16.51 2.64
CA GLN A 29 -4.26 17.80 3.00
C GLN A 29 -3.88 18.15 4.42
N VAL A 30 -3.52 19.42 4.60
CA VAL A 30 -3.21 19.99 5.90
C VAL A 30 -4.16 21.15 6.13
N SER A 31 -4.89 21.09 7.24
CA SER A 31 -5.73 22.19 7.70
C SER A 31 -5.43 22.52 9.15
N ASN A 32 -5.48 23.81 9.48
CA ASN A 32 -5.34 24.31 10.84
C ASN A 32 -6.65 25.00 11.19
N GLY A 33 -7.52 24.29 11.90
CA GLY A 33 -8.81 24.81 12.36
C GLY A 33 -8.73 25.31 13.80
N ASP A 34 -9.78 25.98 14.25
CA ASP A 34 -9.80 26.68 15.54
C ASP A 34 -9.55 25.78 16.76
N SER A 35 -9.94 24.50 16.69
CA SER A 35 -9.81 23.53 17.80
C SER A 35 -8.83 22.39 17.53
N GLN A 36 -8.45 22.16 16.27
CA GLN A 36 -7.47 21.15 15.91
C GLN A 36 -6.76 21.48 14.60
N ALA A 37 -5.48 21.14 14.53
CA ALA A 37 -4.83 20.87 13.25
C ALA A 37 -5.24 19.47 12.77
N ARG A 38 -5.41 19.30 11.47
CA ARG A 38 -5.72 18.02 10.84
C ARG A 38 -4.82 17.81 9.63
N ILE A 39 -4.25 16.62 9.58
CA ILE A 39 -3.51 16.11 8.43
C ILE A 39 -4.30 14.92 7.91
N THR A 40 -4.81 15.01 6.68
CA THR A 40 -5.58 13.95 6.01
C THR A 40 -4.72 13.34 4.92
N PHE A 41 -4.43 12.05 5.04
CA PHE A 41 -3.77 11.27 3.99
C PHE A 41 -4.83 10.49 3.21
N SER A 42 -4.90 10.71 1.90
CA SER A 42 -5.82 10.00 1.01
C SER A 42 -5.09 8.91 0.25
N PHE A 43 -5.70 7.73 0.15
CA PHE A 43 -5.08 6.57 -0.46
C PHE A 43 -5.99 5.93 -1.51
N MET A 44 -5.36 5.39 -2.56
CA MET A 44 -5.97 4.47 -3.49
C MET A 44 -5.76 3.05 -2.97
N GLY A 45 -6.80 2.48 -2.35
CA GLY A 45 -6.73 1.19 -1.64
C GLY A 45 -6.71 1.36 -0.12
N ASP A 46 -6.51 0.26 0.59
CA ASP A 46 -6.51 0.22 2.06
C ASP A 46 -5.06 0.28 2.60
N PRO A 47 -4.67 1.35 3.32
CA PRO A 47 -3.32 1.48 3.85
C PRO A 47 -3.16 0.75 5.18
N GLU A 48 -2.10 -0.04 5.29
CA GLU A 48 -1.63 -0.47 6.60
C GLU A 48 -0.75 0.62 7.20
N TYR A 49 -1.14 1.13 8.38
CA TYR A 49 -0.40 2.16 9.09
C TYR A 49 -0.26 1.82 10.58
N ALA A 50 0.80 2.34 11.20
CA ALA A 50 1.02 2.30 12.64
C ALA A 50 1.25 3.72 13.17
N PHE A 51 0.64 4.01 14.31
CA PHE A 51 0.78 5.30 14.99
C PHE A 51 1.61 5.13 16.25
N SER A 52 2.54 6.04 16.49
CA SER A 52 3.27 6.14 17.75
C SER A 52 3.50 7.59 18.14
N GLN A 53 3.37 7.89 19.44
CA GLN A 53 3.73 9.20 19.97
C GLN A 53 5.21 9.16 20.34
N ILE A 54 6.01 10.06 19.75
CA ILE A 54 7.45 10.15 20.00
C ILE A 54 7.68 10.99 21.27
N ASP A 55 7.02 12.15 21.33
CA ASP A 55 7.06 13.07 22.48
C ASP A 55 5.77 13.90 22.56
N SER A 56 5.75 14.95 23.40
CA SER A 56 4.56 15.80 23.59
C SER A 56 4.21 16.69 22.39
N HIS A 57 5.09 16.81 21.40
CA HIS A 57 4.96 17.67 20.23
C HIS A 57 5.06 16.91 18.90
N SER A 58 5.52 15.64 18.94
CA SER A 58 5.83 14.83 17.76
C SER A 58 5.15 13.47 17.80
N VAL A 59 4.59 13.08 16.65
CA VAL A 59 4.00 11.76 16.41
C VAL A 59 4.59 11.15 15.15
N ALA A 60 4.83 9.85 15.15
CA ALA A 60 5.18 9.06 13.98
C ALA A 60 3.93 8.35 13.45
N LEU A 61 3.77 8.43 12.13
CA LEU A 61 2.79 7.66 11.38
C LEU A 61 3.54 6.86 10.32
N ASP A 62 3.74 5.58 10.60
CA ASP A 62 4.42 4.66 9.69
C ASP A 62 3.39 4.07 8.74
N ILE A 63 3.52 4.39 7.45
CA ILE A 63 2.63 3.88 6.40
C ILE A 63 3.41 2.86 5.58
N LYS A 64 2.94 1.60 5.56
CA LYS A 64 3.55 0.58 4.73
C LYS A 64 3.18 0.83 3.27
N THR A 65 4.18 1.14 2.45
CA THR A 65 4.03 1.27 1.00
C THR A 65 4.51 -0.01 0.31
N ASN A 66 3.82 -0.47 -0.73
CA ASN A 66 4.34 -1.52 -1.63
C ASN A 66 5.43 -0.95 -2.55
N ARG A 67 6.48 -0.36 -1.98
CA ARG A 67 7.75 -0.35 -2.69
C ARG A 67 8.23 -1.79 -2.68
N ARG A 68 8.04 -2.48 -3.81
CA ARG A 68 8.64 -3.79 -4.04
C ARG A 68 10.15 -3.61 -3.87
N ASP A 69 10.68 -3.99 -2.71
CA ASP A 69 12.13 -4.04 -2.53
C ASP A 69 12.67 -5.01 -3.57
N PRO A 70 13.53 -4.55 -4.51
CA PRO A 70 14.04 -5.41 -5.57
C PRO A 70 14.85 -6.60 -5.04
N GLY A 71 15.19 -6.64 -3.74
CA GLY A 71 15.84 -7.76 -3.07
C GLY A 71 14.92 -8.90 -2.61
N ALA A 72 13.60 -8.69 -2.52
CA ALA A 72 12.67 -9.71 -2.01
C ALA A 72 12.15 -10.69 -3.09
N ALA A 73 12.26 -10.32 -4.37
CA ALA A 73 11.80 -11.15 -5.49
C ALA A 73 12.80 -12.26 -5.91
N ALA A 74 13.96 -12.37 -5.24
CA ALA A 74 14.98 -13.37 -5.57
C ALA A 74 14.88 -14.67 -4.74
N ALA A 75 13.83 -14.84 -3.93
CA ALA A 75 13.71 -15.95 -2.98
C ALA A 75 12.51 -16.90 -3.22
N VAL A 76 11.90 -16.89 -4.42
CA VAL A 76 10.84 -17.85 -4.79
C VAL A 76 11.18 -18.52 -6.11
#